data_AF-A0A4Y2U711-F1
#
_entry.id   AF-A0A4Y2U711-F1
#
_cell.length_a   1.000
_cell.length_b   1.000
_cell.length_c   1.000
_cell.angle_alpha   90.00
_cell.angle_beta   90.00
_cell.angle_gamma   90.00
#
_symmetry.space_group_name_H-M   'P 1'
#
loop_
_entity.id
_entity.type
_entity.pdbx_description
1 polymer ?
#
loop_
_entity_poly.entity_id
_entity_poly.type
_entity_poly.pdbx_seq_one_letter_code
_entity_poly.pdbx_strand_id
1 'polypeptide(L)'
;MPPLTTPTTIVYTNKAKSEAIADVSEEQFQTNDLSHPPTEEIVSKRVKRFLKKKSNEEPELCLPSEITGYIDKLNVGKNPGSDNISNIIIKRLPIKSVIRLTEIINAMLKFHYFPKEWKTAHS
;
A
#
# COMPACT_ATOMS: atom_id res chain seq x y z
N MET A 1 -44.54 -2.10 -12.38
CA MET A 1 -43.80 -1.03 -11.68
C MET A 1 -44.56 0.29 -11.92
N PRO A 2 -45.01 0.99 -10.86
CA PRO A 2 -45.85 2.18 -11.00
C PRO A 2 -45.11 3.32 -11.75
N PRO A 3 -45.84 4.25 -12.38
CA PRO A 3 -45.26 5.44 -13.02
C PRO A 3 -44.64 6.38 -11.97
N LEU A 4 -43.56 7.08 -12.34
CA LEU A 4 -42.87 8.04 -11.47
C LEU A 4 -43.34 9.46 -11.79
N THR A 5 -43.67 10.25 -10.78
CA THR A 5 -43.99 11.68 -10.92
C THR A 5 -42.72 12.51 -10.74
N THR A 6 -42.28 13.17 -11.81
CA THR A 6 -41.27 14.25 -11.74
C THR A 6 -41.98 15.62 -11.68
N PRO A 7 -41.31 16.71 -11.29
CA PRO A 7 -41.93 18.04 -11.16
C PRO A 7 -42.57 18.56 -12.45
N THR A 8 -42.11 18.07 -13.61
CA THR A 8 -42.55 18.51 -14.93
C THR A 8 -43.44 17.50 -15.64
N THR A 9 -43.34 16.19 -15.38
CA THR A 9 -44.13 15.16 -16.11
C THR A 9 -44.21 13.82 -15.36
N ILE A 10 -45.25 13.03 -15.68
CA ILE A 10 -45.36 11.63 -15.25
C ILE A 10 -44.60 10.71 -16.23
N VAL A 11 -43.65 9.95 -15.71
CA VAL A 11 -42.71 9.15 -16.49
C VAL A 11 -43.09 7.67 -16.47
N TYR A 12 -43.34 7.12 -17.66
CA TYR A 12 -43.87 5.76 -17.83
C TYR A 12 -42.83 4.73 -18.29
N THR A 13 -41.79 5.14 -19.03
CA THR A 13 -40.79 4.22 -19.59
C THR A 13 -39.63 3.97 -18.63
N ASN A 14 -39.08 2.75 -18.61
CA ASN A 14 -37.97 2.41 -17.72
C ASN A 14 -36.72 3.27 -17.94
N LYS A 15 -36.45 3.67 -19.20
CA LYS A 15 -35.34 4.56 -19.54
C LYS A 15 -35.50 5.93 -18.89
N ALA A 16 -36.63 6.59 -19.11
CA ALA A 16 -36.86 7.92 -18.55
C ALA A 16 -36.98 7.90 -17.02
N LYS A 17 -37.43 6.77 -16.43
CA LYS A 17 -37.37 6.57 -14.98
C LYS A 17 -35.92 6.48 -14.47
N SER A 18 -35.04 5.78 -15.19
CA SER A 18 -33.63 5.69 -14.84
C SER A 18 -32.93 7.05 -14.92
N GLU A 19 -33.26 7.85 -15.92
CA GLU A 19 -32.74 9.22 -16.08
C GLU A 19 -33.24 10.11 -14.93
N ALA A 20 -34.53 10.10 -14.62
CA ALA A 20 -35.08 10.86 -13.49
C ALA A 20 -34.47 10.47 -12.13
N ILE A 21 -34.15 9.17 -11.94
CA ILE A 21 -33.46 8.71 -10.72
C ILE A 21 -31.99 9.15 -10.73
N ALA A 22 -31.31 9.10 -11.88
CA ALA A 22 -29.92 9.54 -12.00
C ALA A 22 -29.80 11.03 -11.70
N ASP A 23 -30.70 11.86 -12.20
CA ASP A 23 -30.73 13.31 -11.96
C ASP A 23 -30.92 13.62 -10.46
N VAL A 24 -31.90 12.99 -9.81
CA VAL A 24 -32.15 13.16 -8.36
C VAL A 24 -30.97 12.64 -7.54
N SER A 25 -30.36 11.53 -7.98
CA SER A 25 -29.17 10.98 -7.34
C SER A 25 -28.00 11.95 -7.45
N GLU A 26 -27.73 12.52 -8.62
CA GLU A 26 -26.66 13.50 -8.81
C GLU A 26 -26.87 14.76 -7.95
N GLU A 27 -28.12 15.22 -7.82
CA GLU A 27 -28.48 16.35 -6.96
C GLU A 27 -28.30 16.04 -5.47
N GLN A 28 -28.59 14.81 -5.04
CA GLN A 28 -28.44 14.39 -3.64
C GLN A 28 -27.00 14.03 -3.24
N PHE A 29 -26.21 13.52 -4.18
CA PHE A 29 -24.83 13.07 -3.93
C PHE A 29 -23.80 14.12 -4.33
N GLN A 30 -23.99 15.37 -3.89
CA GLN A 30 -22.95 16.39 -4.01
C GLN A 30 -21.83 16.17 -2.99
N THR A 31 -20.60 16.46 -3.40
CA THR A 31 -19.44 16.38 -2.50
C THR A 31 -19.52 17.53 -1.50
N ASN A 32 -19.84 17.22 -0.24
CA ASN A 32 -19.77 18.18 0.84
C ASN A 32 -18.33 18.66 1.00
N ASP A 33 -18.11 19.98 1.10
CA ASP A 33 -16.84 20.52 1.55
C ASP A 33 -16.69 20.22 3.05
N LEU A 34 -16.06 19.08 3.34
CA LEU A 34 -15.72 18.66 4.69
C LEU A 34 -14.41 19.31 5.17
N SER A 35 -13.85 20.28 4.43
CA SER A 35 -12.66 21.00 4.85
C SER A 35 -12.98 21.81 6.10
N HIS A 36 -12.45 21.33 7.22
CA HIS A 36 -12.50 22.02 8.50
C HIS A 36 -11.06 22.36 8.88
N PRO A 37 -10.58 23.60 8.62
CA PRO A 37 -9.19 23.98 8.83
C PRO A 37 -8.65 23.65 10.23
N PRO A 38 -9.42 23.78 11.33
CA PRO A 38 -8.96 23.35 12.65
C PRO A 38 -8.68 21.84 12.74
N THR A 39 -9.51 21.01 12.10
CA THR A 39 -9.31 19.55 12.09
C THR A 39 -8.07 19.18 11.28
N GLU A 40 -7.89 19.79 10.11
CA GLU A 40 -6.70 19.59 9.27
C GLU A 40 -5.42 19.99 9.99
N GLU A 41 -5.44 21.09 10.75
CA GLU A 41 -4.31 21.54 11.55
C GLU A 41 -3.98 20.56 12.69
N ILE A 42 -5.00 20.03 13.37
CA ILE A 42 -4.82 19.02 14.43
C ILE A 42 -4.22 17.73 13.84
N VAL A 43 -4.76 17.25 12.71
CA VAL A 43 -4.28 16.04 12.04
C VAL A 43 -2.84 16.24 11.59
N SER A 44 -2.54 17.34 10.90
CA SER A 44 -1.18 17.63 10.41
C SER A 44 -0.18 17.77 11.56
N LYS A 45 -0.53 18.43 12.67
CA LYS A 45 0.29 18.51 13.88
C LYS A 45 0.54 17.13 14.48
N ARG A 46 -0.48 16.27 14.54
CA ARG A 46 -0.37 14.91 15.09
C ARG A 46 0.51 14.02 14.22
N VAL A 47 0.35 14.07 12.90
CA VAL A 47 1.20 13.34 11.93
C VAL A 47 2.65 13.82 12.03
N LYS A 48 2.90 15.13 12.04
CA LYS A 48 4.25 15.70 12.22
C LYS A 48 4.89 15.25 13.52
N ARG A 49 4.13 15.23 14.62
CA ARG A 49 4.62 14.76 15.94
C ARG A 49 4.96 13.28 15.91
N PHE A 50 4.11 12.47 15.28
CA PHE A 50 4.34 11.03 15.13
C PHE A 50 5.61 10.75 14.30
N LEU A 51 5.76 11.40 13.15
CA LEU A 51 6.95 11.25 12.30
C LEU A 51 8.24 11.77 12.95
N LYS A 52 8.13 12.79 13.82
CA LYS A 52 9.28 13.33 14.58
C LYS A 52 9.64 12.47 15.79
N LYS A 53 8.70 11.67 16.30
CA LYS A 53 8.97 10.75 17.41
C LYS A 53 9.88 9.64 16.89
N LYS A 54 11.18 9.74 17.18
CA LYS A 54 12.09 8.60 17.04
C LYS A 54 11.61 7.50 17.98
N SER A 55 11.42 6.29 17.47
CA SER A 55 11.43 5.12 18.33
C SER A 55 12.82 5.03 18.96
N ASN A 56 12.89 4.92 20.29
CA ASN A 56 14.15 4.64 20.97
C ASN A 56 14.47 3.13 20.97
N GLU A 57 13.63 2.31 20.33
CA GLU A 57 13.84 0.88 20.21
C GLU A 57 14.86 0.65 19.11
N GLU A 58 16.06 0.23 19.52
CA GLU A 58 17.08 -0.23 18.58
C GLU A 58 16.57 -1.53 17.93
N PRO A 59 16.57 -1.61 16.59
CA PRO A 59 16.07 -2.80 15.92
C PRO A 59 16.98 -3.99 16.21
N GLU A 60 16.37 -5.14 16.47
CA GLU A 60 17.10 -6.40 16.53
C GLU A 60 17.75 -6.66 15.17
N LEU A 61 19.07 -6.84 15.18
CA LEU A 61 19.85 -7.05 13.96
C LEU A 61 19.82 -8.54 13.59
N CYS A 62 19.76 -8.81 12.30
CA CYS A 62 19.76 -10.17 11.77
C CYS A 62 21.16 -10.80 11.85
N LEU A 63 21.21 -12.10 12.14
CA LEU A 63 22.40 -12.93 12.03
C LEU A 63 22.51 -13.56 10.64
N PRO A 64 23.73 -13.85 10.15
CA PRO A 64 23.91 -14.53 8.86
C PRO A 64 23.26 -15.91 8.80
N SER A 65 23.15 -16.60 9.94
CA SER A 65 22.46 -17.88 10.05
C SER A 65 20.97 -17.76 9.76
N GLU A 66 20.33 -16.67 10.20
CA GLU A 66 18.91 -16.42 9.91
C GLU A 66 18.69 -16.19 8.43
N ILE A 67 19.54 -15.35 7.81
CA ILE A 67 19.51 -15.09 6.36
C ILE A 67 19.70 -16.40 5.57
N THR A 68 20.64 -17.26 5.99
CA THR A 68 20.84 -18.58 5.38
C THR A 68 19.57 -19.44 5.50
N GLY A 69 18.95 -19.48 6.68
CA GLY A 69 17.69 -20.19 6.89
C GLY A 69 16.52 -19.67 6.03
N TYR A 70 16.48 -18.37 5.73
CA TYR A 70 15.51 -17.81 4.79
C TYR A 70 15.81 -18.19 3.34
N ILE A 71 17.08 -18.13 2.93
CA ILE A 71 17.53 -18.54 1.59
C ILE A 71 17.16 -20.02 1.34
N ASP A 72 17.38 -20.89 2.33
CA ASP A 72 17.07 -22.32 2.20
C ASP A 72 15.58 -22.60 2.02
N LYS A 73 14.72 -21.76 2.61
CA LYS A 73 13.26 -21.85 2.49
C LYS A 73 12.71 -21.36 1.14
N LEU A 74 13.54 -20.73 0.29
CA LEU A 74 13.08 -20.26 -1.03
C LEU A 74 12.63 -21.44 -1.91
N ASN A 75 11.49 -21.29 -2.59
CA ASN A 75 11.03 -22.31 -3.55
C ASN A 75 11.71 -22.08 -4.92
N VAL A 76 12.44 -23.09 -5.40
CA VAL A 76 13.16 -23.08 -6.67
C VAL A 76 12.23 -22.91 -7.88
N GLY A 77 10.97 -23.37 -7.79
CA GLY A 77 9.99 -23.27 -8.88
C GLY A 77 9.33 -21.90 -9.05
N LYS A 78 9.74 -20.87 -8.30
CA LYS A 78 9.21 -19.51 -8.48
C LYS A 78 9.94 -18.79 -9.61
N ASN A 79 9.20 -17.97 -10.34
CA ASN A 79 9.76 -17.13 -11.39
C ASN A 79 10.79 -16.14 -10.79
N PRO A 80 11.84 -15.76 -11.53
CA PRO A 80 12.78 -14.72 -11.10
C PRO A 80 12.08 -13.40 -10.80
N GLY A 81 12.69 -12.58 -9.96
CA GLY A 81 12.26 -11.20 -9.76
C GLY A 81 12.42 -10.35 -11.03
N SER A 82 12.06 -9.07 -10.95
CA SER A 82 12.30 -8.08 -12.02
C SER A 82 13.79 -7.91 -12.36
N ASP A 83 14.66 -8.29 -11.42
CA ASP A 83 16.12 -8.33 -11.56
C ASP A 83 16.63 -9.56 -12.33
N ASN A 84 15.75 -10.48 -12.75
CA ASN A 84 16.07 -11.77 -13.36
C ASN A 84 16.93 -12.69 -12.47
N ILE A 85 17.00 -12.44 -11.16
CA ILE A 85 17.71 -13.31 -10.22
C ILE A 85 16.75 -14.41 -9.77
N SER A 86 17.05 -15.65 -10.14
CA SER A 86 16.25 -16.82 -9.74
C SER A 86 16.60 -17.30 -8.33
N ASN A 87 15.65 -17.95 -7.67
CA ASN A 87 15.86 -18.56 -6.35
C ASN A 87 16.98 -19.62 -6.37
N ILE A 88 17.27 -20.23 -7.53
CA ILE A 88 18.40 -21.16 -7.69
C ILE A 88 19.73 -20.43 -7.50
N ILE A 89 19.87 -19.25 -8.08
CA ILE A 89 21.09 -18.44 -7.96
C ILE A 89 21.26 -17.99 -6.51
N ILE A 90 20.18 -17.55 -5.87
CA ILE A 90 20.20 -17.11 -4.46
C ILE A 90 20.64 -18.25 -3.53
N LYS A 91 20.14 -19.47 -3.74
CA LYS A 91 20.57 -20.66 -2.97
C LYS A 91 22.02 -21.08 -3.19
N ARG A 92 22.63 -20.68 -4.31
CA ARG A 92 24.02 -21.03 -4.67
C ARG A 92 25.01 -19.90 -4.37
N LEU A 93 24.58 -18.86 -3.65
CA LEU A 93 25.45 -17.75 -3.31
C LEU A 93 26.62 -18.21 -2.42
N PRO A 94 27.84 -17.70 -2.66
CA PRO A 94 28.95 -17.89 -1.73
C PRO A 94 28.61 -17.33 -0.34
N ILE A 95 29.15 -17.93 0.71
CA ILE A 95 28.96 -17.48 2.11
C ILE A 95 29.31 -15.99 2.27
N LYS A 96 30.36 -15.51 1.59
CA LYS A 96 30.75 -14.09 1.59
C LYS A 96 29.61 -13.19 1.13
N SER A 97 28.84 -13.61 0.12
CA SER A 97 27.68 -12.85 -0.37
C SER A 97 26.55 -12.83 0.65
N VAL A 98 26.30 -13.93 1.36
CA VAL A 98 25.31 -13.99 2.45
C VAL A 98 25.68 -13.03 3.58
N ILE A 99 26.97 -12.96 3.95
CA ILE A 99 27.46 -12.01 4.95
C ILE A 99 27.20 -10.57 4.49
N ARG A 100 27.52 -10.23 3.24
CA ARG A 100 27.25 -8.89 2.67
C ARG A 100 25.76 -8.55 2.66
N LEU A 101 24.90 -9.50 2.30
CA LEU A 101 23.45 -9.31 2.36
C LEU A 101 22.98 -9.02 3.79
N THR A 102 23.53 -9.73 4.77
CA THR A 102 23.23 -9.51 6.19
C THR A 102 23.63 -8.10 6.63
N GLU A 103 24.82 -7.63 6.25
CA GLU A 103 25.28 -6.25 6.54
C GLU A 103 24.35 -5.20 5.94
N ILE A 104 23.92 -5.39 4.68
CA ILE A 104 23.00 -4.48 3.99
C ILE A 104 21.64 -4.43 4.72
N ILE A 105 21.07 -5.58 5.07
CA ILE A 105 19.80 -5.68 5.80
C ILE A 105 19.92 -4.99 7.17
N ASN A 106 20.99 -5.25 7.90
CA ASN A 106 21.24 -4.64 9.20
C ASN A 106 21.42 -3.13 9.11
N ALA A 107 22.07 -2.63 8.04
CA ALA A 107 22.15 -1.20 7.77
C ALA A 107 20.75 -0.62 7.51
N MET A 108 19.91 -1.26 6.69
CA MET A 108 18.53 -0.81 6.43
C MET A 108 17.72 -0.72 7.72
N LEU A 109 17.80 -1.74 8.59
CA LEU A 109 17.15 -1.74 9.89
C LEU A 109 17.65 -0.58 10.77
N LYS A 110 18.97 -0.45 10.92
CA LYS A 110 19.62 0.58 11.74
C LYS A 110 19.27 2.00 11.30
N PHE A 111 19.16 2.25 9.99
CA PHE A 111 18.82 3.56 9.45
C PHE A 111 17.31 3.77 9.25
N HIS A 112 16.48 2.76 9.56
CA HIS A 112 15.04 2.74 9.27
C HIS A 112 14.73 3.15 7.81
N TYR A 113 15.59 2.74 6.88
CA TYR A 113 15.51 3.11 5.47
C TYR A 113 15.36 1.87 4.60
N PHE A 114 14.32 1.84 3.79
CA PHE A 114 14.01 0.76 2.87
C PHE A 114 13.95 1.27 1.43
N PRO A 115 14.52 0.53 0.45
CA PRO A 115 14.42 0.89 -0.96
C PRO A 115 12.97 1.06 -1.42
N LYS A 116 12.72 2.03 -2.32
CA LYS A 116 11.38 2.31 -2.86
C LYS A 116 10.77 1.09 -3.56
N GLU A 117 11.60 0.35 -4.30
CA GLU A 117 11.21 -0.85 -5.04
C GLU A 117 10.61 -1.95 -4.14
N TRP A 118 10.93 -1.96 -2.85
CA TRP A 118 10.36 -2.94 -1.91
C TRP A 118 8.87 -2.71 -1.64
N LYS A 119 8.34 -1.51 -1.93
CA LYS A 119 6.90 -1.20 -1.79
C LYS A 119 6.09 -1.47 -3.04
N THR A 120 6.73 -1.81 -4.16
CA THR A 120 6.04 -2.00 -5.42
C THR A 120 5.55 -3.45 -5.53
N ALA A 121 4.37 -3.72 -4.95
CA ALA A 121 3.67 -4.98 -5.22
C ALA A 121 3.21 -4.98 -6.67
N HIS A 122 3.90 -5.73 -7.53
CA HIS A 122 3.39 -6.04 -8.85
C HIS A 122 2.36 -7.17 -8.68
N SER A 123 1.08 -6.80 -8.74
CA SER A 123 -0.04 -7.75 -8.80
C SER A 123 -0.23 -8.29 -10.21
#